data_AF-A0A180FRL8-F1
#
_entry.id   AF-A0A180FRL8-F1
#
_cell.length_a   1.000
_cell.length_b   1.000
_cell.length_c   1.000
_cell.angle_alpha   90.00
_cell.angle_beta   90.00
_cell.angle_gamma   90.00
#
_symmetry.space_group_name_H-M   'P 1'
#
loop_
_entity.id
_entity.type
_entity.pdbx_description
1 polymer ?
#
loop_
_entity_poly.entity_id
_entity_poly.type
_entity_poly.pdbx_seq_one_letter_code
_entity_poly.pdbx_strand_id
1 'polypeptide(L)'
;MVFTKFFNADIERVIEHPVNLGLGAARNSAIDAAKGKYLYFMDSDDEITSDCIQKLYEKMTETDVDVICGTYSQIGGTVISHSETKDVIAKNKEQVMLNYLNGKFPVTVWNKLYKTSFIRINNIRCVPHQTIEDNYFTFQIVINAQSYSIISEITYFYHIRNGSVTNGGVWSENIYIQWSKIFKDQLSALNASSLDFVLRRKIKKKLFWTRIGVSERALKSPHNVQHYINDYLSSSFLKDKDTLFSGILLLASGISQMPLAVKKVFLLIHMKLYNTN
;
A
#
# COMPACT_ATOMS: atom_id res chain seq x y z
N MET A 1 -0.50 2.19 25.64
CA MET A 1 0.25 3.46 25.69
C MET A 1 -0.05 4.11 27.03
N VAL A 2 0.97 4.50 27.79
CA VAL A 2 0.80 5.16 29.10
C VAL A 2 0.85 6.67 28.86
N PHE A 3 -0.31 7.32 28.72
CA PHE A 3 -0.41 8.79 28.61
C PHE A 3 -0.36 9.39 30.01
N THR A 4 0.82 9.71 30.56
CA THR A 4 0.90 10.09 31.98
C THR A 4 1.44 11.47 32.30
N LYS A 5 1.52 12.44 31.37
CA LYS A 5 1.91 13.79 31.83
C LYS A 5 1.40 15.05 31.13
N PHE A 6 0.74 14.99 29.97
CA PHE A 6 0.30 16.22 29.28
C PHE A 6 -1.00 16.08 28.47
N PHE A 7 -1.98 15.32 28.98
CA PHE A 7 -3.26 15.18 28.25
C PHE A 7 -4.08 16.47 28.31
N ASN A 8 -4.28 17.11 27.16
CA ASN A 8 -5.18 18.25 27.03
C ASN A 8 -6.44 17.84 26.26
N ALA A 9 -7.56 17.66 26.96
CA ALA A 9 -8.82 17.19 26.37
C ALA A 9 -9.40 18.10 25.27
N ASP A 10 -8.98 19.37 25.17
CA ASP A 10 -9.45 20.30 24.14
C ASP A 10 -8.82 20.03 22.76
N ILE A 11 -7.60 19.47 22.74
CA ILE A 11 -6.83 19.23 21.52
C ILE A 11 -6.42 17.76 21.34
N GLU A 12 -6.46 16.97 22.41
CA GLU A 12 -6.14 15.55 22.42
C GLU A 12 -7.38 14.71 22.71
N ARG A 13 -7.51 13.61 21.98
CA ARG A 13 -8.61 12.67 22.15
C ARG A 13 -8.08 11.25 22.13
N VAL A 14 -8.37 10.50 23.18
CA VAL A 14 -8.15 9.06 23.22
C VAL A 14 -9.38 8.35 22.68
N ILE A 15 -9.16 7.38 21.80
CA ILE A 15 -10.20 6.49 21.27
C ILE A 15 -9.83 5.09 21.71
N GLU A 16 -10.68 4.49 22.54
CA GLU A 16 -10.48 3.15 23.05
C GLU A 16 -11.36 2.15 22.28
N HIS A 17 -10.79 0.96 22.02
CA HIS A 17 -11.54 -0.16 21.50
C HIS A 17 -11.65 -1.23 22.59
N PRO A 18 -12.82 -1.89 22.73
CA PRO A 18 -13.02 -2.92 23.75
C PRO A 18 -12.14 -4.15 23.52
N VAL A 19 -11.67 -4.36 22.29
CA VAL A 19 -10.77 -5.45 21.88
C VAL A 19 -9.77 -4.92 20.86
N ASN A 20 -8.64 -5.63 20.69
CA ASN A 20 -7.66 -5.27 19.65
C ASN A 20 -8.23 -5.54 18.25
N LEU A 21 -8.50 -4.48 17.50
CA LEU A 21 -9.02 -4.53 16.12
C LEU A 21 -7.93 -4.37 15.04
N GLY A 22 -6.67 -4.25 15.46
CA GLY A 22 -5.52 -4.01 14.59
C GLY A 22 -5.35 -2.55 14.17
N LEU A 23 -4.19 -2.26 13.58
CA LEU A 23 -3.75 -0.91 13.21
C LEU A 23 -4.71 -0.22 12.23
N GLY A 24 -5.18 -0.96 11.22
CA GLY A 24 -6.13 -0.42 10.25
C GLY A 24 -7.44 0.08 10.88
N ALA A 25 -7.98 -0.62 11.87
CA ALA A 25 -9.21 -0.21 12.56
C ALA A 25 -8.99 1.03 13.45
N ALA A 26 -7.82 1.14 14.08
CA ALA A 26 -7.40 2.34 14.81
C ALA A 26 -7.31 3.56 13.88
N ARG A 27 -6.67 3.41 12.71
CA ARG A 27 -6.59 4.46 11.68
C ARG A 27 -7.97 4.87 11.17
N ASN A 28 -8.87 3.91 10.92
CA ASN A 28 -10.26 4.22 10.54
C ASN A 28 -11.00 5.02 11.62
N SER A 29 -10.84 4.65 12.89
CA SER A 29 -11.45 5.39 14.00
C SER A 29 -10.91 6.82 14.10
N ALA A 30 -9.62 7.01 13.83
CA ALA A 30 -9.02 8.34 13.75
C ALA A 30 -9.58 9.16 12.57
N ILE A 31 -9.78 8.54 11.39
CA ILE A 31 -10.43 9.20 10.24
C ILE A 31 -11.83 9.68 10.58
N ASP A 32 -12.62 8.85 11.27
CA ASP A 32 -14.00 9.18 11.61
C ASP A 32 -14.05 10.28 12.69
N ALA A 33 -13.14 10.24 13.67
CA ALA A 33 -13.07 11.22 14.74
C ALA A 33 -12.40 12.55 14.36
N ALA A 34 -11.63 12.59 13.27
CA ALA A 34 -10.85 13.76 12.87
C ALA A 34 -11.73 15.03 12.68
N LYS A 35 -11.32 16.13 13.31
CA LYS A 35 -11.98 17.44 13.16
C LYS A 35 -11.17 18.44 12.33
N GLY A 36 -9.88 18.16 12.13
CA GLY A 36 -8.98 19.04 11.38
C GLY A 36 -9.27 19.04 9.88
N LYS A 37 -8.92 20.14 9.20
CA LYS A 37 -8.95 20.26 7.73
C LYS A 37 -8.04 19.21 7.06
N TYR A 38 -6.94 18.88 7.75
CA TYR A 38 -5.98 17.88 7.32
C TYR A 38 -5.84 16.76 8.36
N LEU A 39 -5.41 15.60 7.90
CA LEU A 39 -5.14 14.42 8.70
C LEU A 39 -3.69 13.98 8.47
N TYR A 40 -2.97 13.66 9.55
CA TYR A 40 -1.62 13.12 9.50
C TYR A 40 -1.57 11.82 10.30
N PHE A 41 -0.93 10.80 9.76
CA PHE A 41 -0.67 9.55 10.47
C PHE A 41 0.80 9.46 10.85
N MET A 42 1.04 9.06 12.10
CA MET A 42 2.34 8.77 12.68
C MET A 42 2.23 7.42 13.36
N ASP A 43 3.18 6.53 13.10
CA ASP A 43 3.23 5.27 13.83
C ASP A 43 3.80 5.52 15.24
N SER A 44 3.27 4.82 16.24
CA SER A 44 3.52 5.10 17.66
C SER A 44 4.96 4.88 18.12
N ASP A 45 5.76 4.33 17.23
CA ASP A 45 7.06 3.75 17.50
C ASP A 45 8.15 4.44 16.65
N ASP A 46 7.78 5.53 15.97
CA ASP A 46 8.64 6.39 15.17
C ASP A 46 8.70 7.82 15.71
N GLU A 47 9.52 8.66 15.08
CA GLU A 47 9.68 10.08 15.43
C GLU A 47 9.50 10.98 14.20
N ILE A 48 9.13 12.24 14.43
CA ILE A 48 9.06 13.28 13.39
C ILE A 48 10.06 14.39 13.70
N THR A 49 10.51 15.12 12.68
CA THR A 49 11.29 16.33 12.91
C THR A 49 10.42 17.39 13.60
N SER A 50 11.05 18.28 14.38
CA SER A 50 10.34 19.34 15.10
C SER A 50 9.54 20.29 14.19
N ASP A 51 9.94 20.38 12.91
CA ASP A 51 9.32 21.19 11.87
C ASP A 51 8.44 20.39 10.89
N CYS A 52 8.25 19.08 11.09
CA CYS A 52 7.55 18.18 10.17
C CYS A 52 6.15 18.68 9.80
N ILE A 53 5.30 18.92 10.81
CA ILE A 53 3.92 19.35 10.57
C ILE A 53 3.88 20.72 9.91
N GLN A 54 4.78 21.64 10.30
CA GLN A 54 4.88 22.97 9.70
C GLN A 54 5.22 22.87 8.21
N LYS A 55 6.26 22.13 7.83
CA LYS A 55 6.68 21.95 6.42
C LYS A 55 5.59 21.33 5.57
N LEU A 56 4.95 20.28 6.07
CA LEU A 56 3.86 19.61 5.35
C LEU A 56 2.66 20.54 5.18
N TYR A 57 2.33 21.32 6.21
CA TYR A 57 1.25 22.30 6.17
C TYR A 57 1.54 23.44 5.20
N GLU A 58 2.73 24.05 5.29
CA GLU A 58 3.17 25.12 4.37
C GLU A 58 3.09 24.64 2.92
N LYS A 59 3.61 23.43 2.63
CA LYS A 59 3.53 22.87 1.29
C LYS A 59 2.09 22.58 0.85
N MET A 60 1.25 22.09 1.74
CA MET A 60 -0.18 21.87 1.48
C MET A 60 -0.88 23.19 1.15
N THR A 61 -0.56 24.28 1.85
CA THR A 61 -1.15 25.61 1.59
C THR A 61 -0.61 26.26 0.31
N GLU A 62 0.66 26.04 -0.02
CA GLU A 62 1.29 26.55 -1.24
C GLU A 62 0.74 25.86 -2.49
N THR A 63 0.55 24.54 -2.43
CA THR A 63 0.26 23.72 -3.61
C THR A 63 -1.21 23.29 -3.74
N ASP A 64 -1.97 23.33 -2.64
CA ASP A 64 -3.37 22.94 -2.55
C ASP A 64 -3.69 21.54 -3.13
N VAL A 65 -2.82 20.56 -2.89
CA VAL A 65 -2.99 19.18 -3.40
C VAL A 65 -3.85 18.29 -2.48
N ASP A 66 -4.21 17.08 -2.92
CA ASP A 66 -4.98 16.15 -2.08
C ASP A 66 -4.15 15.53 -0.95
N VAL A 67 -2.86 15.30 -1.22
CA VAL A 67 -1.92 14.62 -0.32
C VAL A 67 -0.52 15.21 -0.46
N ILE A 68 0.13 15.53 0.66
CA ILE A 68 1.58 15.76 0.74
C ILE A 68 2.25 14.53 1.36
N CYS A 69 3.32 14.06 0.74
CA CYS A 69 4.20 13.02 1.27
C CYS A 69 5.50 13.64 1.78
N GLY A 70 5.88 13.30 3.01
CA GLY A 70 7.20 13.62 3.53
C GLY A 70 8.25 12.59 3.11
N THR A 71 9.52 12.98 3.18
CA THR A 71 10.66 12.07 3.08
C THR A 71 11.11 11.63 4.47
N TYR A 72 11.68 10.43 4.58
CA TYR A 72 12.05 9.83 5.86
C TYR A 72 13.50 9.32 5.86
N SER A 73 14.07 9.20 7.05
CA SER A 73 15.30 8.48 7.31
C SER A 73 15.00 7.20 8.08
N GLN A 74 15.73 6.13 7.78
CA GLN A 74 15.68 4.89 8.54
C GLN A 74 16.77 4.90 9.61
N ILE A 75 16.41 4.57 10.85
CA ILE A 75 17.32 4.49 11.99
C ILE A 75 17.35 3.05 12.49
N GLY A 76 18.47 2.35 12.28
CA GLY A 76 18.69 0.98 12.74
C GLY A 76 19.92 0.88 13.62
N GLY A 77 19.74 0.84 14.94
CA GLY A 77 20.87 0.92 15.87
C GLY A 77 21.63 2.23 15.72
N THR A 78 22.90 2.17 15.31
CA THR A 78 23.75 3.34 15.04
C THR A 78 23.73 3.79 13.58
N VAL A 79 23.05 3.06 12.69
CA VAL A 79 23.04 3.34 11.25
C VAL A 79 21.84 4.21 10.91
N ILE A 80 22.11 5.33 10.23
CA ILE A 80 21.09 6.20 9.65
C ILE A 80 21.21 6.10 8.13
N SER A 81 20.10 5.74 7.47
CA SER A 81 19.98 5.74 6.01
C SER A 81 18.95 6.76 5.58
N HIS A 82 19.33 7.71 4.74
CA HIS A 82 18.44 8.75 4.23
C HIS A 82 17.73 8.26 2.96
N SER A 83 16.41 8.45 2.89
CA SER A 83 15.71 8.29 1.62
C SER A 83 16.09 9.42 0.68
N GLU A 84 16.69 9.09 -0.47
CA GLU A 84 16.97 10.05 -1.53
C GLU A 84 15.70 10.29 -2.37
N THR A 85 14.82 11.16 -1.87
CA THR A 85 13.61 11.55 -2.60
C THR A 85 13.73 12.99 -3.07
N LYS A 86 13.33 13.26 -4.31
CA LYS A 86 13.27 14.61 -4.87
C LYS A 86 11.88 15.20 -4.68
N ASP A 87 11.81 16.53 -4.67
CA ASP A 87 10.53 17.23 -4.73
C ASP A 87 9.75 16.78 -5.97
N VAL A 88 8.48 16.47 -5.76
CA VAL A 88 7.55 16.09 -6.82
C VAL A 88 6.26 16.87 -6.62
N ILE A 89 5.67 17.35 -7.71
CA ILE A 89 4.31 17.88 -7.71
C ILE A 89 3.59 17.26 -8.90
N ALA A 90 2.50 16.55 -8.63
CA ALA A 90 1.55 16.09 -9.63
C ALA A 90 0.25 16.87 -9.46
N LYS A 91 -0.21 17.52 -10.52
CA LYS A 91 -1.41 18.40 -10.52
C LYS A 91 -2.62 17.80 -11.23
N ASN A 92 -2.50 16.58 -11.74
CA ASN A 92 -3.61 15.86 -12.35
C ASN A 92 -3.52 14.35 -12.11
N LYS A 93 -4.65 13.66 -12.34
CA LYS A 93 -4.79 12.21 -12.20
C LYS A 93 -3.70 11.43 -12.92
N GLU A 94 -3.42 11.76 -14.18
CA GLU A 94 -2.46 11.01 -14.99
C GLU A 94 -1.06 11.06 -14.36
N GLN A 95 -0.61 12.23 -13.91
CA GLN A 95 0.67 12.39 -13.25
C GLN A 95 0.74 11.61 -11.93
N VAL A 96 -0.31 11.64 -11.11
CA VAL A 96 -0.41 10.84 -9.87
C VAL A 96 -0.24 9.35 -10.21
N MET A 97 -0.98 8.87 -11.21
CA MET A 97 -0.95 7.48 -11.63
C MET A 97 0.40 7.06 -12.19
N LEU A 98 1.01 7.86 -13.07
CA LEU A 98 2.32 7.57 -13.65
C LEU A 98 3.41 7.53 -12.58
N ASN A 99 3.35 8.41 -11.59
CA ASN A 99 4.30 8.40 -10.48
C ASN A 99 4.15 7.15 -9.60
N TYR A 100 2.92 6.71 -9.31
CA TYR A 100 2.69 5.42 -8.65
C TYR A 100 3.20 4.24 -9.49
N LEU A 101 2.94 4.24 -10.80
CA LEU A 101 3.39 3.19 -11.70
C LEU A 101 4.93 3.07 -11.68
N ASN A 102 5.62 4.21 -11.69
CA ASN A 102 7.08 4.32 -11.68
C ASN A 102 7.70 4.19 -10.28
N GLY A 103 6.93 3.87 -9.24
CA GLY A 103 7.44 3.66 -7.89
C GLY A 103 7.83 4.93 -7.13
N LYS A 104 7.44 6.11 -7.63
CA LYS A 104 7.70 7.40 -6.97
C LYS A 104 6.69 7.74 -5.88
N PHE A 105 5.48 7.18 -5.91
CA PHE A 105 4.48 7.41 -4.87
C PHE A 105 4.73 6.47 -3.68
N PRO A 106 4.99 6.97 -2.45
CA PRO A 106 5.31 6.11 -1.30
C PRO A 106 4.12 5.24 -0.88
N VAL A 107 4.36 3.93 -0.74
CA VAL A 107 3.36 2.94 -0.26
C VAL A 107 3.48 2.78 1.25
N THR A 108 3.20 3.87 1.96
CA THR A 108 3.09 3.92 3.42
C THR A 108 1.88 4.77 3.78
N VAL A 109 1.28 4.57 4.97
CA VAL A 109 0.19 5.43 5.45
C VAL A 109 0.72 6.59 6.29
N TRP A 110 1.81 6.37 7.02
CA TRP A 110 2.48 7.38 7.82
C TRP A 110 3.25 8.41 6.95
N ASN A 111 3.67 9.49 7.60
CA ASN A 111 4.39 10.64 7.03
C ASN A 111 3.72 11.26 5.80
N LYS A 112 2.40 11.42 5.88
CA LYS A 112 1.58 12.06 4.85
C LYS A 112 0.55 12.96 5.48
N LEU A 113 0.40 14.15 4.90
CA LEU A 113 -0.67 15.08 5.25
C LEU A 113 -1.75 15.00 4.19
N TYR A 114 -2.93 14.53 4.58
CA TYR A 114 -4.08 14.31 3.70
C TYR A 114 -5.12 15.42 3.90
N LYS A 115 -5.78 15.86 2.85
CA LYS A 115 -7.06 16.58 3.00
C LYS A 115 -8.09 15.63 3.64
N THR A 116 -8.62 15.98 4.82
CA THR A 116 -9.60 15.15 5.53
C THR A 116 -10.85 14.94 4.69
N SER A 117 -11.29 15.98 3.96
CA SER A 117 -12.43 15.91 3.03
C SER A 117 -12.18 14.92 1.89
N PHE A 118 -10.98 14.90 1.32
CA PHE A 118 -10.60 13.98 0.25
C PHE A 118 -10.71 12.52 0.71
N ILE A 119 -10.16 12.19 1.89
CA ILE A 119 -10.26 10.84 2.48
C ILE A 119 -11.72 10.42 2.66
N ARG A 120 -12.57 11.31 3.17
CA ARG A 120 -13.97 10.99 3.49
C ARG A 120 -14.87 10.87 2.27
N ILE A 121 -14.78 11.82 1.32
CA ILE A 121 -15.59 11.81 0.09
C ILE A 121 -15.34 10.55 -0.73
N ASN A 122 -14.10 10.08 -0.76
CA ASN A 122 -13.71 8.87 -1.50
C ASN A 122 -13.80 7.58 -0.66
N ASN A 123 -14.35 7.65 0.56
CA ASN A 123 -14.47 6.54 1.51
C ASN A 123 -13.17 5.71 1.66
N ILE A 124 -12.04 6.39 1.76
CA ILE A 124 -10.73 5.74 1.85
C ILE A 124 -10.57 5.18 3.26
N ARG A 125 -10.35 3.86 3.35
CA ARG A 125 -10.29 3.11 4.61
C ARG A 125 -9.21 2.05 4.60
N CYS A 126 -8.60 1.81 5.76
CA CYS A 126 -7.78 0.63 5.98
C CYS A 126 -8.67 -0.61 6.09
N VAL A 127 -8.19 -1.77 5.64
CA VAL A 127 -8.90 -3.03 5.87
C VAL A 127 -8.59 -3.51 7.29
N PRO A 128 -9.61 -3.72 8.16
CA PRO A 128 -9.38 -4.21 9.51
C PRO A 128 -8.64 -5.56 9.52
N HIS A 129 -7.83 -5.78 10.56
CA HIS A 129 -7.04 -6.99 10.77
C HIS A 129 -6.02 -7.35 9.65
N GLN A 130 -5.74 -6.44 8.71
CA GLN A 130 -4.60 -6.57 7.82
C GLN A 130 -3.35 -5.95 8.45
N THR A 131 -2.20 -6.58 8.20
CA THR A 131 -0.86 -6.16 8.64
C THR A 131 -0.05 -5.50 7.52
N ILE A 132 -0.56 -5.56 6.28
CA ILE A 132 0.00 -4.91 5.08
C ILE A 132 -1.04 -3.97 4.45
N GLU A 133 -1.86 -3.35 5.29
CA GLU A 133 -3.01 -2.51 4.93
C GLU A 133 -2.62 -1.30 4.08
N ASP A 134 -1.38 -0.82 4.23
CA ASP A 134 -0.82 0.30 3.48
C ASP A 134 -0.98 0.10 1.97
N ASN A 135 -0.86 -1.14 1.47
CA ASN A 135 -0.94 -1.43 0.04
C ASN A 135 -2.32 -1.10 -0.56
N TYR A 136 -3.40 -1.45 0.14
CA TYR A 136 -4.75 -1.15 -0.35
C TYR A 136 -5.17 0.28 0.01
N PHE A 137 -4.74 0.80 1.17
CA PHE A 137 -4.99 2.19 1.53
C PHE A 137 -4.36 3.15 0.51
N THR A 138 -3.06 3.00 0.21
CA THR A 138 -2.38 3.80 -0.81
C THR A 138 -2.98 3.60 -2.20
N PHE A 139 -3.41 2.39 -2.55
CA PHE A 139 -4.07 2.18 -3.84
C PHE A 139 -5.36 2.99 -3.96
N GLN A 140 -6.20 3.01 -2.92
CA GLN A 140 -7.40 3.85 -2.87
C GLN A 140 -7.06 5.35 -3.00
N ILE A 141 -5.98 5.81 -2.38
CA ILE A 141 -5.50 7.19 -2.54
C ILE A 141 -5.16 7.45 -4.00
N VAL A 142 -4.30 6.64 -4.61
CA VAL A 142 -3.77 6.85 -5.96
C VAL A 142 -4.87 6.85 -7.01
N ILE A 143 -5.83 5.92 -6.94
CA ILE A 143 -6.92 5.86 -7.92
C ILE A 143 -7.91 7.04 -7.78
N ASN A 144 -8.00 7.69 -6.61
CA ASN A 144 -8.96 8.76 -6.33
C ASN A 144 -8.35 10.18 -6.32
N ALA A 145 -7.08 10.35 -5.94
CA ALA A 145 -6.39 11.65 -5.88
C ALA A 145 -6.21 12.30 -7.27
N GLN A 146 -6.53 13.58 -7.37
CA GLN A 146 -6.26 14.40 -8.55
C GLN A 146 -4.87 15.03 -8.49
N SER A 147 -4.29 15.12 -7.30
CA SER A 147 -3.00 15.76 -7.10
C SER A 147 -2.26 15.22 -5.90
N TYR A 148 -0.94 15.28 -5.92
CA TYR A 148 -0.12 15.04 -4.74
C TYR A 148 1.23 15.73 -4.87
N SER A 149 1.92 15.93 -3.74
CA SER A 149 3.30 16.39 -3.75
C SER A 149 4.17 15.55 -2.81
N ILE A 150 5.47 15.53 -3.08
CA ILE A 150 6.50 15.03 -2.18
C ILE A 150 7.44 16.17 -1.85
N ILE A 151 7.82 16.29 -0.58
CA ILE A 151 8.93 17.16 -0.15
C ILE A 151 10.17 16.30 0.11
N SER A 152 11.31 16.73 -0.41
CA SER A 152 12.60 16.04 -0.30
C SER A 152 13.22 16.12 1.10
N GLU A 153 12.82 17.11 1.89
CA GLU A 153 13.29 17.27 3.26
C GLU A 153 12.84 16.11 4.15
N ILE A 154 13.78 15.66 5.00
CA ILE A 154 13.48 14.65 6.02
C ILE A 154 12.51 15.25 7.03
N THR A 155 11.40 14.54 7.24
CA THR A 155 10.31 14.92 8.15
C THR A 155 9.98 13.81 9.15
N TYR A 156 10.62 12.65 9.01
CA TYR A 156 10.26 11.45 9.72
C TYR A 156 11.46 10.53 9.92
N PHE A 157 11.56 9.92 11.09
CA PHE A 157 12.56 8.95 11.46
C PHE A 157 11.87 7.60 11.69
N TYR A 158 12.09 6.67 10.77
CA TYR A 158 11.56 5.32 10.83
C TYR A 158 12.52 4.41 11.60
N HIS A 159 12.10 3.93 12.78
CA HIS A 159 12.96 3.14 13.66
C HIS A 159 12.90 1.65 13.33
N ILE A 160 13.99 1.15 12.75
CA ILE A 160 14.13 -0.27 12.43
C ILE A 160 14.49 -1.06 13.69
N ARG A 161 13.63 -2.03 14.03
CA ARG A 161 13.83 -2.97 15.14
C ARG A 161 14.00 -4.40 14.67
N ASN A 162 14.75 -5.18 15.45
CA ASN A 162 14.80 -6.64 15.30
C ASN A 162 13.43 -7.24 15.55
N GLY A 163 12.96 -8.09 14.63
CA GLY A 163 11.62 -8.69 14.68
C GLY A 163 10.50 -7.83 14.08
N SER A 164 10.82 -6.72 13.39
CA SER A 164 9.83 -5.96 12.63
C SER A 164 9.11 -6.84 11.60
N VAL A 165 7.80 -6.59 11.45
CA VAL A 165 6.91 -7.27 10.50
C VAL A 165 7.46 -7.21 9.07
N THR A 166 8.18 -6.15 8.71
CA THR A 166 8.70 -5.93 7.35
C THR A 166 10.07 -6.56 7.08
N ASN A 167 10.81 -7.01 8.12
CA ASN A 167 12.22 -7.42 7.99
C ASN A 167 12.45 -8.94 8.01
N GLY A 168 11.39 -9.74 8.04
CA GLY A 168 11.50 -11.20 7.87
C GLY A 168 11.75 -11.56 6.41
N GLY A 169 12.87 -12.23 6.11
CA GLY A 169 13.20 -12.69 4.74
C GLY A 169 12.19 -13.69 4.13
N VAL A 170 11.33 -14.28 4.97
CA VAL A 170 10.21 -15.14 4.56
C VAL A 170 8.92 -14.59 5.16
N TRP A 171 7.92 -14.39 4.32
CA TRP A 171 6.60 -13.95 4.77
C TRP A 171 5.81 -15.10 5.40
N SER A 172 5.00 -14.78 6.40
CA SER A 172 4.08 -15.75 6.99
C SER A 172 2.92 -16.06 6.03
N GLU A 173 2.25 -17.19 6.27
CA GLU A 173 1.04 -17.56 5.53
C GLU A 173 -0.02 -16.45 5.53
N ASN A 174 -0.21 -15.80 6.68
CA ASN A 174 -1.18 -14.71 6.83
C ASN A 174 -0.91 -13.57 5.85
N ILE A 175 0.35 -13.22 5.59
CA ILE A 175 0.72 -12.17 4.64
C ILE A 175 0.32 -12.57 3.20
N TYR A 176 0.53 -13.82 2.80
CA TYR A 176 0.12 -14.31 1.48
C TYR A 176 -1.40 -14.31 1.30
N ILE A 177 -2.14 -14.72 2.34
CA ILE A 177 -3.62 -14.66 2.34
C ILE A 177 -4.10 -13.21 2.22
N GLN A 178 -3.48 -12.28 2.93
CA GLN A 178 -3.81 -10.86 2.82
C GLN A 178 -3.55 -10.31 1.43
N TRP A 179 -2.43 -10.66 0.79
CA TRP A 179 -2.15 -10.26 -0.59
C TRP A 179 -3.24 -10.73 -1.56
N SER A 180 -3.73 -11.96 -1.42
CA SER A 180 -4.86 -12.44 -2.24
C SER A 180 -6.09 -11.51 -2.13
N LYS A 181 -6.45 -11.12 -0.90
CA LYS A 181 -7.57 -10.20 -0.62
C LYS A 181 -7.29 -8.82 -1.21
N ILE A 182 -6.11 -8.26 -0.95
CA ILE A 182 -5.68 -6.95 -1.48
C ILE A 182 -5.77 -6.92 -3.00
N PHE A 183 -5.32 -7.96 -3.72
CA PHE A 183 -5.44 -7.98 -5.17
C PHE A 183 -6.91 -7.98 -5.65
N LYS A 184 -7.79 -8.71 -4.95
CA LYS A 184 -9.24 -8.71 -5.27
C LYS A 184 -9.84 -7.32 -5.04
N ASP A 185 -9.48 -6.68 -3.93
CA ASP A 185 -9.95 -5.35 -3.57
C ASP A 185 -9.43 -4.29 -4.56
N GLN A 186 -8.15 -4.34 -4.92
CA GLN A 186 -7.53 -3.46 -5.92
C GLN A 186 -8.18 -3.61 -7.29
N LEU A 187 -8.46 -4.84 -7.75
CA LEU A 187 -9.17 -5.06 -9.01
C LEU A 187 -10.60 -4.54 -8.97
N SER A 188 -11.32 -4.78 -7.87
CA SER A 188 -12.68 -4.30 -7.69
C SER A 188 -12.73 -2.78 -7.75
N ALA A 189 -11.86 -2.11 -6.99
CA ALA A 189 -11.74 -0.66 -6.97
C ALA A 189 -11.32 -0.10 -8.35
N LEU A 190 -10.39 -0.77 -9.05
CA LEU A 190 -9.98 -0.37 -10.40
C LEU A 190 -11.14 -0.48 -11.41
N ASN A 191 -11.94 -1.54 -11.34
CA ASN A 191 -13.08 -1.75 -12.22
C ASN A 191 -14.21 -0.73 -11.96
N ALA A 192 -14.41 -0.33 -10.71
CA ALA A 192 -15.36 0.70 -10.32
C ALA A 192 -14.86 2.14 -10.60
N SER A 193 -13.56 2.33 -10.85
CA SER A 193 -12.98 3.66 -11.07
C SER A 193 -13.38 4.28 -12.42
N SER A 194 -13.42 5.61 -12.48
CA SER A 194 -13.65 6.39 -13.70
C SER A 194 -12.39 6.58 -14.57
N LEU A 195 -11.33 5.79 -14.34
CA LEU A 195 -10.08 5.88 -15.09
C LEU A 195 -10.29 5.48 -16.56
N ASP A 196 -9.60 6.17 -17.46
CA ASP A 196 -9.60 5.84 -18.88
C ASP A 196 -8.98 4.46 -19.15
N PHE A 197 -9.26 3.94 -20.33
CA PHE A 197 -8.82 2.61 -20.74
C PHE A 197 -7.29 2.44 -20.71
N VAL A 198 -6.52 3.45 -21.12
CA VAL A 198 -5.06 3.38 -21.20
C VAL A 198 -4.45 3.32 -19.80
N LEU A 199 -4.87 4.21 -18.89
CA LEU A 199 -4.41 4.17 -17.49
C LEU A 199 -4.83 2.88 -16.79
N ARG A 200 -6.09 2.46 -16.95
CA ARG A 200 -6.59 1.20 -16.39
C ARG A 200 -5.74 0.01 -16.83
N ARG A 201 -5.39 -0.07 -18.12
CA ARG A 201 -4.51 -1.12 -18.68
C ARG A 201 -3.11 -1.10 -18.06
N LYS A 202 -2.51 0.09 -17.89
CA LYS A 202 -1.18 0.22 -17.23
C LYS A 202 -1.23 -0.25 -15.78
N ILE A 203 -2.28 0.09 -15.03
CA ILE A 203 -2.46 -0.34 -13.64
C ILE A 203 -2.65 -1.85 -13.55
N LYS A 204 -3.54 -2.43 -14.39
CA LYS A 204 -3.70 -3.88 -14.48
C LYS A 204 -2.35 -4.55 -14.74
N LYS A 205 -1.54 -4.03 -15.67
CA LYS A 205 -0.18 -4.54 -15.91
C LYS A 205 0.68 -4.48 -14.65
N LYS A 206 0.74 -3.37 -13.92
CA LYS A 206 1.50 -3.29 -12.65
C LYS A 206 1.01 -4.30 -11.62
N LEU A 207 -0.30 -4.39 -11.38
CA LEU A 207 -0.88 -5.33 -10.42
C LEU A 207 -0.57 -6.79 -10.78
N PHE A 208 -0.57 -7.13 -12.07
CA PHE A 208 -0.12 -8.44 -12.56
C PHE A 208 1.32 -8.73 -12.13
N TRP A 209 2.25 -7.82 -12.42
CA TRP A 209 3.66 -7.99 -12.07
C TRP A 209 3.90 -8.06 -10.56
N THR A 210 3.20 -7.24 -9.78
CA THR A 210 3.23 -7.33 -8.32
C THR A 210 2.76 -8.71 -7.85
N ARG A 211 1.67 -9.24 -8.43
CA ARG A 211 1.16 -10.59 -8.11
C ARG A 211 2.16 -11.68 -8.47
N ILE A 212 2.85 -11.58 -9.61
CA ILE A 212 3.94 -12.49 -9.99
C ILE A 212 5.06 -12.45 -8.96
N GLY A 213 5.52 -11.27 -8.54
CA GLY A 213 6.56 -11.14 -7.52
C GLY A 213 6.16 -11.74 -6.17
N VAL A 214 4.91 -11.56 -5.74
CA VAL A 214 4.37 -12.23 -4.54
C VAL A 214 4.36 -13.76 -4.72
N SER A 215 4.03 -14.24 -5.93
CA SER A 215 3.99 -15.66 -6.26
C SER A 215 5.37 -16.31 -6.19
N GLU A 216 6.38 -15.63 -6.72
CA GLU A 216 7.75 -16.10 -6.68
C GLU A 216 8.25 -16.22 -5.23
N ARG A 217 7.93 -15.24 -4.39
CA ARG A 217 8.23 -15.29 -2.95
C ARG A 217 7.48 -16.41 -2.25
N ALA A 218 6.21 -16.63 -2.58
CA ALA A 218 5.41 -17.70 -2.00
C ALA A 218 5.99 -19.08 -2.31
N LEU A 219 6.47 -19.31 -3.54
CA LEU A 219 7.10 -20.57 -3.93
C LEU A 219 8.41 -20.88 -3.18
N LYS A 220 9.11 -19.85 -2.71
CA LYS A 220 10.33 -19.98 -1.88
C LYS A 220 10.01 -20.21 -0.40
N SER A 221 8.75 -20.08 0.02
CA SER A 221 8.34 -20.26 1.41
C SER A 221 8.18 -21.74 1.77
N PRO A 222 8.61 -22.16 2.98
CA PRO A 222 8.39 -23.53 3.47
C PRO A 222 6.91 -23.81 3.83
N HIS A 223 6.03 -22.79 3.89
CA HIS A 223 4.64 -22.93 4.32
C HIS A 223 3.63 -22.67 3.20
N ASN A 224 2.64 -23.57 3.07
CA ASN A 224 1.38 -23.41 2.33
C ASN A 224 1.42 -22.81 0.92
N VAL A 225 2.48 -23.13 0.18
CA VAL A 225 2.62 -22.94 -1.28
C VAL A 225 1.38 -23.41 -2.05
N GLN A 226 0.72 -24.48 -1.58
CA GLN A 226 -0.48 -25.05 -2.20
C GLN A 226 -1.67 -24.08 -2.21
N HIS A 227 -1.97 -23.42 -1.09
CA HIS A 227 -3.09 -22.49 -1.00
C HIS A 227 -2.87 -21.29 -1.92
N TYR A 228 -1.66 -20.74 -1.90
CA TYR A 228 -1.31 -19.59 -2.74
C TYR A 228 -1.36 -19.93 -4.24
N ILE A 229 -0.79 -21.06 -4.66
CA ILE A 229 -0.87 -21.51 -6.05
C ILE A 229 -2.33 -21.66 -6.49
N ASN A 230 -3.18 -22.22 -5.63
CA ASN A 230 -4.60 -22.38 -5.93
C ASN A 230 -5.30 -21.03 -6.07
N ASP A 231 -5.06 -20.07 -5.17
CA ASP A 231 -5.62 -18.72 -5.32
C ASP A 231 -5.10 -18.00 -6.57
N TYR A 232 -3.80 -18.13 -6.86
CA TYR A 232 -3.21 -17.56 -8.07
C TYR A 232 -3.94 -18.05 -9.32
N LEU A 233 -4.01 -19.38 -9.49
CA LEU A 233 -4.59 -20.03 -10.68
C LEU A 233 -6.13 -19.93 -10.77
N SER A 234 -6.83 -19.71 -9.65
CA SER A 234 -8.29 -19.56 -9.64
C SER A 234 -8.78 -18.11 -9.72
N SER A 235 -7.87 -17.13 -9.58
CA SER A 235 -8.23 -15.72 -9.48
C SER A 235 -8.92 -15.17 -10.73
N SER A 236 -9.83 -14.22 -10.52
CA SER A 236 -10.48 -13.44 -11.57
C SER A 236 -9.48 -12.69 -12.45
N PHE A 237 -8.30 -12.37 -11.93
CA PHE A 237 -7.21 -11.75 -12.69
C PHE A 237 -6.87 -12.56 -13.95
N LEU A 238 -6.89 -13.89 -13.85
CA LEU A 238 -6.61 -14.78 -14.99
C LEU A 238 -7.83 -15.03 -15.88
N LYS A 239 -9.03 -14.63 -15.45
CA LYS A 239 -10.28 -14.80 -16.22
C LYS A 239 -10.65 -13.56 -17.02
N ASP A 240 -9.97 -12.44 -16.79
CA ASP A 240 -10.22 -11.18 -17.46
C ASP A 240 -9.66 -11.19 -18.89
N LYS A 241 -10.55 -11.13 -19.89
CA LYS A 241 -10.20 -11.17 -21.33
C LYS A 241 -9.44 -9.92 -21.81
N ASP A 242 -9.46 -8.82 -21.05
CA ASP A 242 -8.76 -7.58 -21.39
C ASP A 242 -7.27 -7.60 -21.02
N THR A 243 -6.80 -8.66 -20.35
CA THR A 243 -5.40 -8.76 -19.97
C THR A 243 -4.52 -9.18 -21.15
N LEU A 244 -3.33 -8.56 -21.23
CA LEU A 244 -2.32 -8.70 -22.31
C LEU A 244 -1.87 -10.14 -22.63
N PHE A 245 -2.28 -11.14 -21.84
CA PHE A 245 -1.71 -12.48 -21.79
C PHE A 245 -2.74 -13.60 -22.01
N SER A 246 -3.86 -13.28 -22.67
CA SER A 246 -5.04 -14.15 -22.84
C SER A 246 -4.73 -15.63 -23.13
N GLY A 247 -3.71 -15.95 -23.94
CA GLY A 247 -3.29 -17.33 -24.23
C GLY A 247 -2.71 -18.10 -23.03
N ILE A 248 -1.86 -17.46 -22.22
CA ILE A 248 -1.26 -18.09 -21.03
C ILE A 248 -2.29 -18.22 -19.89
N LEU A 249 -3.29 -17.34 -19.90
CA LEU A 249 -4.38 -17.31 -18.93
C LEU A 249 -5.41 -18.41 -19.15
N LEU A 250 -5.75 -18.69 -20.41
CA LEU A 250 -6.56 -19.86 -20.80
C LEU A 250 -5.92 -21.18 -20.34
N LEU A 251 -4.59 -21.31 -20.48
CA LEU A 251 -3.84 -22.47 -20.00
C LEU A 251 -3.85 -22.58 -18.47
N ALA A 252 -3.74 -21.46 -17.75
CA ALA A 252 -3.75 -21.46 -16.28
C ALA A 252 -5.05 -22.03 -15.69
N SER A 253 -6.20 -21.78 -16.34
CA SER A 253 -7.48 -22.36 -15.93
C SER A 253 -7.49 -23.89 -16.00
N GLY A 254 -6.95 -24.47 -17.07
CA GLY A 254 -6.82 -25.94 -17.19
C GLY A 254 -5.83 -26.51 -16.17
N ILE A 255 -4.70 -25.83 -15.98
CA ILE A 255 -3.65 -26.25 -15.04
C ILE A 255 -4.11 -26.17 -13.58
N SER A 256 -5.06 -25.27 -13.26
CA SER A 256 -5.66 -25.18 -11.93
C SER A 256 -6.32 -26.48 -11.45
N GLN A 257 -6.68 -27.39 -12.37
CA GLN A 257 -7.29 -28.69 -12.07
C GLN A 257 -6.27 -29.84 -12.04
N MET A 258 -5.00 -29.59 -12.36
CA MET A 258 -3.93 -30.60 -12.42
C MET A 258 -3.27 -30.84 -11.04
N PRO A 259 -2.44 -31.88 -10.86
CA PRO A 259 -1.70 -32.10 -9.61
C PRO A 259 -0.76 -30.93 -9.25
N LEU A 260 -0.46 -30.76 -7.95
CA LEU A 260 0.37 -29.65 -7.43
C LEU A 260 1.73 -29.54 -8.13
N ALA A 261 2.37 -30.67 -8.44
CA ALA A 261 3.66 -30.68 -9.14
C ALA A 261 3.58 -29.97 -10.49
N VAL A 262 2.50 -30.21 -11.25
CA VAL A 262 2.27 -29.56 -12.56
C VAL A 262 2.00 -28.08 -12.37
N LYS A 263 1.18 -27.70 -11.38
CA LYS A 263 0.93 -26.28 -11.06
C LYS A 263 2.20 -25.53 -10.70
N LYS A 264 3.08 -26.15 -9.90
CA LYS A 264 4.39 -25.59 -9.53
C LYS A 264 5.28 -25.39 -10.75
N VAL A 265 5.41 -26.42 -11.59
CA VAL A 265 6.20 -26.35 -12.83
C VAL A 265 5.65 -25.26 -13.77
N PHE A 266 4.33 -25.19 -13.96
CA PHE A 266 3.71 -24.13 -14.74
C PHE A 266 4.02 -22.75 -14.18
N LEU A 267 3.82 -22.54 -12.88
CA LEU A 267 4.08 -21.24 -12.26
C LEU A 267 5.57 -20.86 -12.40
N LEU A 268 6.50 -21.81 -12.24
CA LEU A 268 7.93 -21.60 -12.47
C LEU A 268 8.25 -21.22 -13.92
N ILE A 269 7.69 -21.94 -14.89
CA ILE A 269 7.86 -21.64 -16.32
C ILE A 269 7.26 -20.28 -16.64
N HIS A 270 6.03 -20.02 -16.18
CA HIS A 270 5.31 -18.76 -16.34
C HIS A 270 6.17 -17.60 -15.84
N MET A 271 6.62 -17.63 -14.58
CA MET A 271 7.50 -16.61 -14.02
C MET A 271 8.80 -16.44 -14.82
N LYS A 272 9.42 -17.54 -15.29
CA LYS A 272 10.66 -17.49 -16.06
C LYS A 272 10.48 -16.86 -17.45
N LEU A 273 9.39 -17.17 -18.14
CA LEU A 273 9.03 -16.57 -19.44
C LEU A 273 8.78 -15.06 -19.33
N TYR A 274 8.36 -14.60 -18.15
CA TYR A 274 8.06 -13.19 -17.92
C TYR A 274 9.23 -12.37 -17.39
N ASN A 275 10.22 -12.99 -16.74
CA ASN A 275 11.45 -12.33 -16.28
C ASN A 275 12.52 -12.16 -17.39
N THR A 276 12.28 -12.65 -18.61
CA THR A 276 13.22 -12.57 -19.75
C THR A 276 13.00 -11.38 -20.70
N ASN A 277 12.30 -10.33 -20.27
CA ASN A 277 12.15 -9.05 -21.01
C ASN A 277 12.59 -7.89 -20.13
#